data_AF-A0A967NK51-F1
#
_entry.id   AF-A0A967NK51-F1
#
_cell.length_a   1.000
_cell.length_b   1.000
_cell.length_c   1.000
_cell.angle_alpha   90.00
_cell.angle_beta   90.00
_cell.angle_gamma   90.00
#
_symmetry.space_group_name_H-M   'P 1'
#
loop_
_entity.id
_entity.type
_entity.pdbx_description
1 polymer ?
#
loop_
_entity_poly.entity_id
_entity_poly.type
_entity_poly.pdbx_seq_one_letter_code
_entity_poly.pdbx_strand_id
1 'polypeptide(L)' 'MIDSGGILYILLAVIVYMFWRRSHGMSLEELLDRSGHEHELVRSVHERHPRGGPWREYRRWMAEQETHR' A
#
# COMPACT_ATOMS: atom_id res chain seq x y z
N MET A 1 34.85 -3.69 1.66
CA MET A 1 33.91 -3.89 0.54
C MET A 1 32.61 -4.36 1.13
N ILE A 2 31.51 -3.66 0.89
CA ILE A 2 30.18 -4.20 1.25
C ILE A 2 29.88 -5.20 0.13
N ASP A 3 30.06 -6.48 0.41
CA ASP A 3 29.69 -7.54 -0.51
C ASP A 3 28.19 -7.46 -0.83
N SER A 4 27.79 -7.89 -2.03
CA SER A 4 26.39 -7.85 -2.50
C SER A 4 25.41 -8.49 -1.50
N GLY A 5 25.88 -9.47 -0.71
CA GLY A 5 25.12 -10.06 0.39
C GLY A 5 24.86 -9.09 1.55
N GLY A 6 25.82 -8.26 1.91
CA GLY A 6 25.68 -7.24 2.95
C GLY A 6 24.64 -6.17 2.58
N ILE A 7 24.58 -5.77 1.30
CA ILE A 7 23.55 -4.85 0.80
C ILE A 7 22.15 -5.47 0.94
N LEU A 8 22.01 -6.77 0.62
CA LEU A 8 20.74 -7.48 0.77
C LEU A 8 20.28 -7.54 2.22
N TYR A 9 21.19 -7.81 3.16
CA TYR A 9 20.85 -7.82 4.59
C TYR A 9 20.44 -6.45 5.11
N ILE A 10 21.09 -5.37 4.66
CA ILE A 10 20.71 -4.01 5.01
C ILE A 10 19.31 -3.69 4.46
N LEU A 11 19.03 -4.05 3.20
CA LEU A 11 17.72 -3.82 2.59
C LEU A 11 16.62 -4.58 3.33
N LEU A 12 16.88 -5.84 3.70
CA LEU A 12 15.97 -6.66 4.48
C LEU A 12 15.71 -6.06 5.86
N ALA A 13 16.76 -5.61 6.57
CA ALA A 13 16.64 -4.96 7.86
C ALA A 13 15.80 -3.67 7.78
N VAL A 14 15.96 -2.89 6.71
CA VAL A 14 15.14 -1.69 6.46
C VAL A 14 13.67 -2.06 6.26
N ILE A 15 13.36 -3.08 5.46
CA ILE A 15 11.98 -3.53 5.23
C ILE A 15 11.34 -4.00 6.53
N VAL A 16 12.04 -4.82 7.31
CA VAL A 16 11.56 -5.31 8.61
C VAL A 16 11.36 -4.16 9.59
N TYR A 17 12.28 -3.20 9.64
CA TYR A 17 12.16 -2.02 10.49
C TYR A 17 10.98 -1.12 10.08
N MET A 18 10.75 -0.92 8.79
CA MET A 18 9.60 -0.16 8.30
C MET A 18 8.28 -0.88 8.64
N PHE A 19 8.25 -2.21 8.49
CA PHE A 19 7.09 -3.02 8.85
C PHE A 19 6.81 -2.94 10.35
N TRP A 20 7.83 -3.14 11.20
CA TRP A 20 7.70 -3.00 12.65
C TRP A 20 7.28 -1.59 13.03
N ARG A 21 7.93 -0.54 12.52
CA ARG A 21 7.55 0.85 12.84
C ARG A 21 6.10 1.18 12.44
N ARG A 22 5.61 0.61 11.33
CA ARG A 22 4.24 0.83 10.87
C ARG A 22 3.22 -0.03 11.62
N SER A 23 3.61 -1.21 12.10
CA SER A 23 2.78 -2.08 12.93
C SER A 23 2.80 -1.73 14.41
N HIS A 24 3.79 -0.95 14.88
CA HIS A 24 3.89 -0.54 16.27
C HIS A 24 2.75 0.42 16.63
N GLY A 25 1.63 -0.14 17.07
CA GLY A 25 0.41 0.60 17.44
C GLY A 25 -0.84 0.23 16.64
N MET A 26 -0.75 -0.69 15.67
CA MET A 26 -1.92 -1.28 14.99
C MET A 26 -1.95 -2.78 15.22
N SER A 27 -3.12 -3.33 15.51
CA SER A 27 -3.26 -4.78 15.60
C SER A 27 -3.07 -5.41 14.22
N LEU A 28 -2.68 -6.70 14.18
CA LEU A 28 -2.58 -7.44 12.91
C LEU A 28 -3.91 -7.41 12.14
N GLU A 29 -5.01 -7.39 12.87
CA GLU A 29 -6.37 -7.31 12.35
C GLU A 29 -6.67 -5.95 11.70
N GLU A 30 -6.22 -4.83 12.30
CA GLU A 30 -6.32 -3.49 11.68
C GLU A 30 -5.44 -3.35 10.44
N LEU A 31 -4.26 -3.99 10.42
CA LEU A 31 -3.40 -4.02 9.23
C LEU A 31 -4.04 -4.81 8.08
N LEU A 32 -4.68 -5.94 8.41
CA LEU A 32 -5.39 -6.77 7.44
C LEU A 32 -6.67 -6.10 6.95
N ASP A 33 -7.45 -5.48 7.85
CA ASP A 33 -8.66 -4.74 7.51
C ASP A 33 -8.34 -3.55 6.60
N ARG A 34 -7.29 -2.78 6.93
CA ARG A 34 -6.81 -1.69 6.09
C ARG A 34 -6.31 -2.17 4.73
N SER A 35 -5.60 -3.29 4.68
CA SER A 35 -5.16 -3.88 3.42
C SER A 35 -6.33 -4.38 2.58
N GLY A 36 -7.35 -4.98 3.21
CA GLY A 36 -8.57 -5.39 2.55
C GLY A 36 -9.33 -4.20 1.98
N HIS A 37 -9.44 -3.13 2.76
CA HIS A 37 -10.09 -1.89 2.35
C HIS A 37 -9.37 -1.21 1.18
N GLU A 38 -8.04 -1.11 1.23
CA GLU A 38 -7.25 -0.57 0.10
C GLU A 38 -7.39 -1.45 -1.15
N HIS A 39 -7.45 -2.77 -0.99
CA HIS A 39 -7.65 -3.70 -2.09
C HIS A 39 -9.04 -3.56 -2.73
N GLU A 40 -10.10 -3.45 -1.92
CA GLU A 40 -11.46 -3.21 -2.41
C GLU A 40 -11.59 -1.85 -3.11
N LEU A 41 -10.94 -0.82 -2.58
CA LEU A 41 -10.98 0.52 -3.14
C LEU A 41 -10.29 0.56 -4.52
N VAL A 42 -9.11 -0.03 -4.64
CA VAL A 42 -8.41 -0.18 -5.94
C VAL A 42 -9.22 -1.03 -6.91
N ARG A 43 -9.79 -2.16 -6.45
CA ARG A 43 -10.65 -3.02 -7.29
C ARG A 43 -11.84 -2.24 -7.83
N SER A 44 -12.54 -1.50 -6.97
CA SER A 44 -13.73 -0.73 -7.36
C SER A 44 -13.42 0.40 -8.35
N VAL A 45 -12.27 1.06 -8.21
CA VAL A 45 -11.80 2.07 -9.18
C VAL A 45 -11.47 1.41 -10.52
N HIS A 46 -10.84 0.23 -10.49
CA HIS A 46 -10.51 -0.51 -11.71
C HIS A 46 -11.75 -1.06 -12.43
N GLU A 47 -12.75 -1.53 -11.69
CA GLU A 47 -14.04 -1.97 -12.25
C GLU A 47 -14.82 -0.82 -12.91
N ARG A 48 -14.81 0.38 -12.31
CA ARG A 48 -15.45 1.58 -12.90
C ARG A 48 -14.67 2.17 -14.07
N HIS A 49 -13.34 2.00 -14.08
CA HIS A 49 -12.45 2.54 -15.09
C HIS A 49 -11.54 1.45 -15.71
N PRO A 50 -12.12 0.48 -16.46
CA PRO A 50 -11.40 -0.71 -16.95
C PRO A 50 -10.33 -0.39 -18.01
N ARG A 51 -10.44 0.77 -18.69
CA ARG A 51 -9.42 1.25 -19.64
C ARG A 51 -8.26 1.98 -18.95
N GLY A 52 -8.35 2.20 -17.63
CA GLY A 52 -7.43 3.03 -16.88
C GLY A 52 -7.45 4.49 -17.32
N GLY A 53 -6.51 5.26 -16.79
CA GLY A 53 -6.31 6.66 -17.13
C GLY A 53 -5.01 7.20 -16.58
N PRO A 54 -4.64 8.44 -16.91
CA PRO A 54 -3.45 9.08 -16.37
C PRO A 54 -3.50 9.18 -14.84
N TRP A 55 -2.33 9.16 -14.19
CA TRP A 55 -2.20 9.15 -12.73
C TRP A 55 -2.97 10.27 -12.00
N ARG A 56 -3.17 11.41 -12.67
CA ARG A 56 -3.95 12.53 -12.13
C ARG A 56 -5.44 12.19 -12.01
N GLU A 57 -6.00 11.47 -12.97
CA GLU A 57 -7.38 11.01 -12.95
C GLU A 57 -7.53 9.83 -11.98
N TYR A 58 -6.57 8.91 -11.96
CA TYR A 58 -6.55 7.82 -10.99
C TYR A 58 -6.60 8.32 -9.53
N ARG A 59 -5.79 9.33 -9.18
CA ARG A 59 -5.85 9.96 -7.85
C ARG A 59 -7.19 10.62 -7.56
N ARG A 60 -7.85 11.17 -8.59
CA ARG A 60 -9.19 11.75 -8.44
C ARG A 60 -10.23 10.68 -8.15
N TRP A 61 -10.22 9.57 -8.89
CA TRP A 61 -11.14 8.45 -8.68
C TRP A 61 -10.97 7.82 -7.30
N MET A 62 -9.74 7.66 -6.83
CA MET A 62 -9.46 7.18 -5.48
C MET A 62 -10.04 8.12 -4.40
N ALA A 63 -9.87 9.44 -4.56
CA ALA A 63 -10.39 10.44 -3.61
C ALA A 63 -11.93 10.54 -3.62
N GLU A 64 -12.56 10.38 -4.78
CA GLU A 64 -14.03 10.36 -4.93
C GLU A 64 -14.63 9.13 -4.23
N GLN A 65 -13.92 8.00 -4.21
CA GLN A 65 -14.32 6.78 -3.52
C GLN A 65 -14.17 6.86 -2.00
N GLU A 66 -13.13 7.55 -1.50
CA GLU A 66 -12.97 7.81 -0.06
C GLU A 66 -14.02 8.79 0.49
N THR A 67 -14.55 9.70 -0.35
CA THR A 67 -15.49 10.76 0.05
C THR A 67 -16.96 10.32 0.06
N HIS A 68 -17.31 9.22 -0.61
CA HIS A 68 -18.70 8.71 -0.68
C HIS A 68 -19.11 7.83 0.52
N ARG A 69 -18.37 7.92 1.63
CA ARG A 69 -18.70 7.35 2.95
C ARG A 69 -19.46 8.37 3.79
#